data_AF-A0AAW9QSY2-F1
#
_entry.id   AF-A0AAW9QSY2-F1
#
_cell.length_a   1.000
_cell.length_b   1.000
_cell.length_c   1.000
_cell.angle_alpha   90.00
_cell.angle_beta   90.00
_cell.angle_gamma   90.00
#
_symmetry.space_group_name_H-M   'P 1'
#
loop_
_entity.id
_entity.type
_entity.pdbx_description
1 polymer ?
#
loop_
_entity_poly.entity_id
_entity_poly.type
_entity_poly.pdbx_seq_one_letter_code
_entity_poly.pdbx_strand_id
1 'polypeptide(L)' 'MTKRFRFDSSEMIYLTDKLMGAASSRYSIVVQVARRAKRCRYETVESIDDPMLKPVQRALMEMTDELTEPELLQD' A
#
# COMPACT_ATOMS: atom_id res chain seq x y z
N MET A 1 2.76 -6.08 -24.88
CA MET A 1 1.64 -6.39 -23.98
C MET A 1 2.01 -5.93 -22.58
N THR A 2 1.64 -4.72 -22.18
CA THR A 2 1.69 -4.32 -20.76
C THR A 2 0.32 -4.63 -20.18
N LYS A 3 0.22 -5.67 -19.33
CA LYS A 3 -0.95 -5.85 -18.48
C LYS A 3 -1.00 -4.62 -17.58
N ARG A 4 -1.69 -3.56 -18.02
CA ARG A 4 -2.15 -2.51 -17.12
C ARG A 4 -3.00 -3.24 -16.10
N PHE A 5 -2.49 -3.45 -14.89
CA PHE A 5 -3.31 -3.83 -13.75
C PHE A 5 -4.41 -2.77 -13.67
N ARG A 6 -5.60 -3.11 -14.16
CA ARG A 6 -6.77 -2.26 -14.00
C ARG A 6 -7.16 -2.47 -12.54
N PHE A 7 -6.62 -1.61 -11.68
CA PHE A 7 -6.96 -1.63 -10.26
C PHE A 7 -8.47 -1.45 -10.11
N ASP A 8 -9.08 -2.37 -9.37
CA ASP A 8 -10.48 -2.24 -8.99
C ASP A 8 -10.56 -1.24 -7.83
N SER A 9 -11.40 -0.22 -7.97
CA SER A 9 -11.63 0.74 -6.89
C SER A 9 -12.24 0.04 -5.66
N SER A 10 -12.99 -1.05 -5.88
CA SER A 10 -13.57 -1.90 -4.84
C SER A 10 -12.49 -2.56 -3.98
N GLU A 11 -11.41 -3.03 -4.60
CA GLU A 11 -10.26 -3.62 -3.90
C GLU A 11 -9.56 -2.59 -3.02
N MET A 12 -9.33 -1.38 -3.53
CA MET A 12 -8.72 -0.30 -2.73
C MET A 12 -9.57 0.09 -1.52
N ILE A 13 -10.90 0.13 -1.70
CA ILE A 13 -11.84 0.40 -0.60
C ILE A 13 -11.73 -0.71 0.45
N TYR A 14 -11.73 -1.97 0.02
CA TYR A 14 -11.60 -3.13 0.91
C TYR A 14 -10.29 -3.11 1.71
N LEU A 15 -9.14 -2.90 1.05
CA LEU A 15 -7.84 -2.82 1.73
C LEU A 15 -7.79 -1.66 2.73
N THR A 16 -8.34 -0.50 2.34
CA THR A 16 -8.43 0.67 3.22
C THR A 16 -9.28 0.38 4.45
N ASP A 17 -10.44 -0.26 4.28
CA ASP A 17 -11.34 -0.61 5.38
C ASP A 17 -10.68 -1.60 6.34
N LYS A 18 -9.98 -2.61 5.80
CA LYS A 18 -9.22 -3.59 6.58
C LYS A 18 -8.12 -2.95 7.42
N LEU A 19 -7.30 -2.07 6.81
CA LEU A 19 -6.27 -1.30 7.52
C LEU A 19 -6.86 -0.42 8.62
N MET A 20 -7.98 0.26 8.33
CA MET A 20 -8.66 1.14 9.27
C MET A 20 -9.29 0.36 10.43
N GLY A 21 -9.84 -0.83 10.17
CA GLY A 21 -10.42 -1.72 11.18
C GLY A 21 -9.38 -2.38 12.09
N ALA A 22 -8.17 -2.65 11.58
CA ALA A 22 -7.07 -3.16 12.39
C ALA A 22 -6.38 -2.09 13.26
N ALA A 23 -6.52 -0.82 12.90
CA ALA A 23 -5.85 0.28 13.60
C ALA A 23 -6.59 0.73 14.86
N SER A 24 -5.88 0.85 15.97
CA SER A 24 -6.41 1.43 17.22
C SER A 24 -6.67 2.94 17.12
N SER A 25 -6.11 3.62 16.11
CA SER A 25 -6.31 5.05 15.84
C SER A 25 -6.32 5.34 14.36
N ARG A 26 -7.46 5.84 13.87
CA ARG A 26 -7.64 6.27 12.47
C ARG A 26 -6.65 7.36 12.06
N TYR A 27 -6.32 8.28 12.96
CA TYR A 27 -5.33 9.32 12.67
C TYR A 27 -3.93 8.71 12.46
N SER A 28 -3.52 7.82 13.37
CA SER A 28 -2.20 7.20 13.30
C SER A 28 -1.99 6.43 12.01
N ILE A 29 -2.98 5.61 11.61
CA ILE A 29 -2.85 4.79 10.40
C ILE A 29 -2.82 5.63 9.12
N VAL A 30 -3.62 6.69 9.03
CA VAL A 30 -3.59 7.61 7.89
C VAL A 30 -2.22 8.30 7.76
N VAL A 31 -1.62 8.72 8.88
CA VAL A 31 -0.27 9.30 8.89
C VAL A 31 0.78 8.29 8.45
N GLN A 32 0.68 7.04 8.90
CA GLN A 32 1.60 5.96 8.51
C GLN A 32 1.51 5.66 7.00
N VAL A 33 0.30 5.51 6.46
CA VAL A 33 0.06 5.32 5.02
C VAL A 33 0.63 6.50 4.22
N ALA A 34 0.39 7.74 4.66
CA ALA A 34 0.92 8.93 3.98
C ALA A 34 2.46 8.96 3.97
N ARG A 35 3.10 8.59 5.09
CA ARG A 35 4.56 8.51 5.20
C ARG A 35 5.14 7.40 4.31
N ARG A 36 4.50 6.22 4.26
CA ARG A 36 4.87 5.12 3.37
C ARG A 36 4.74 5.54 1.91
N ALA A 37 3.60 6.08 1.51
CA ALA A 37 3.38 6.56 0.14
C ALA A 37 4.41 7.61 -0.29
N LYS A 38 4.81 8.50 0.63
CA LYS A 38 5.88 9.47 0.36
C LYS A 38 7.22 8.77 0.07
N ARG A 39 7.59 7.71 0.81
CA ARG A 39 8.81 6.91 0.56
C ARG A 39 8.74 6.16 -0.76
N CYS A 40 7.63 5.46 -1.02
CA CYS A 40 7.41 4.73 -2.27
C CYS A 40 7.58 5.65 -3.49
N ARG A 41 7.20 6.94 -3.41
CA ARG A 41 7.38 7.91 -4.51
C ARG A 41 8.85 8.08 -4.92
N TYR A 42 9.79 8.00 -3.98
CA TYR A 42 11.22 8.17 -4.25
C TYR A 42 11.89 6.85 -4.63
N GLU A 43 11.46 5.73 -4.03
CA GLU A 43 11.97 4.39 -4.35
C GLU A 43 11.50 3.88 -5.72
N THR A 44 10.29 4.26 -6.17
CA THR A 44 9.75 3.89 -7.50
C THR A 44 10.56 4.48 -8.67
N VAL A 45 11.31 5.55 -8.43
CA VAL A 45 12.11 6.20 -9.50
C VAL A 45 13.25 5.30 -9.98
N GLU A 46 13.65 4.29 -9.19
CA GLU A 46 14.73 3.36 -9.56
C GLU A 46 14.26 2.12 -10.35
N SER A 47 12.95 1.82 -10.38
CA SER A 47 12.42 0.63 -11.05
C SER A 47 11.56 1.01 -12.26
N ILE A 48 12.19 1.03 -13.44
CA ILE A 48 11.62 1.53 -14.70
C ILE A 48 10.53 0.58 -15.28
N ASP A 49 10.47 -0.67 -14.82
CA ASP A 49 9.65 -1.72 -15.44
C ASP A 49 8.35 -2.09 -14.69
N ASP A 50 8.08 -1.51 -13.51
CA ASP A 50 6.90 -1.86 -12.72
C ASP A 50 5.67 -1.05 -13.17
N PRO A 51 4.46 -1.64 -13.30
CA PRO A 51 3.25 -0.90 -13.65
C PRO A 51 3.07 0.27 -12.68
N MET A 52 2.90 1.48 -13.21
CA MET A 52 2.77 2.74 -12.46
C MET A 52 1.60 2.72 -11.45
N LEU A 53 1.81 2.10 -10.30
CA LEU A 53 0.97 2.18 -9.13
C LEU A 53 1.10 3.58 -8.55
N LYS A 54 -0.01 4.22 -8.17
CA LYS A 54 0.10 5.45 -7.39
C LYS A 54 0.77 5.09 -6.06
N PRO A 55 1.71 5.89 -5.54
CA PRO A 55 2.42 5.56 -4.30
C PRO A 55 1.49 5.26 -3.11
N VAL A 56 0.32 5.89 -3.06
CA VAL A 56 -0.71 5.63 -2.04
C VAL A 56 -1.34 4.24 -2.17
N GLN A 57 -1.56 3.77 -3.40
CA GLN A 57 -2.11 2.44 -3.64
C GLN A 57 -1.12 1.35 -3.24
N ARG A 58 0.16 1.52 -3.61
CA ARG A 58 1.23 0.62 -3.20
C ARG A 58 1.38 0.58 -1.67
N ALA A 59 1.40 1.74 -1.02
CA ALA A 59 1.48 1.81 0.43
C ALA A 59 0.32 1.07 1.14
N LEU A 60 -0.90 1.17 0.60
CA LEU A 60 -2.06 0.45 1.16
C LEU A 60 -1.93 -1.06 0.99
N MET A 61 -1.43 -1.53 -0.15
CA MET A 61 -1.21 -2.96 -0.39
C MET A 61 -0.15 -3.51 0.56
N GLU A 62 1.06 -2.95 0.53
CA GLU A 62 2.17 -3.40 1.37
C GLU A 62 1.79 -3.38 2.86
N MET A 63 1.18 -2.29 3.35
CA MET A 63 0.80 -2.20 4.75
C MET A 63 -0.36 -3.14 5.12
N THR A 64 -1.21 -3.52 4.16
CA THR A 64 -2.23 -4.55 4.41
C THR A 64 -1.63 -5.94 4.40
N ASP A 65 -0.68 -6.22 3.51
CA ASP A 65 0.03 -7.49 3.43
C ASP A 65 0.84 -7.74 4.71
N GLU A 66 1.51 -6.71 5.23
CA GLU A 66 2.20 -6.73 6.54
C GLU A 66 1.26 -7.06 7.71
N LEU A 67 -0.04 -6.71 7.62
CA LEU A 67 -1.02 -7.09 8.63
C LEU A 67 -1.47 -8.55 8.51
N THR A 68 -1.49 -9.11 7.31
CA THR A 68 -1.89 -10.51 7.06
C THR A 68 -0.77 -11.51 7.21
N GLU A 69 0.46 -11.10 6.90
CA GLU A 69 1.65 -11.94 6.89
C GLU A 69 2.74 -11.28 7.73
N PRO A 70 2.54 -11.15 9.07
CA PRO A 70 3.50 -10.49 9.95
C PRO A 70 4.84 -11.24 10.03
N GLU A 71 4.87 -12.50 9.59
CA GLU A 71 6.07 -13.34 9.51
C GLU A 71 7.11 -12.79 8.50
N LEU A 72 6.68 -12.01 7.50
CA LEU A 72 7.58 -11.33 6.56
C LEU A 72 8.35 -10.15 7.17
N LEU A 73 8.01 -9.74 8.40
CA LEU A 73 8.69 -8.66 9.14
C LEU A 73 9.80 -9.18 10.07
N GLN A 74 10.01 -10.49 10.16
CA GLN A 74 11.02 -11.11 11.02
C GLN A 74 12.23 -11.56 10.20
N ASP A 75 13.29 -10.74 10.20
CA ASP A 75 14.68 -11.16 9.90
C ASP A 75 15.44 -11.41 11.21
#